data_AF-A0A8I1TJ56-F1
#
_entry.id   AF-A0A8I1TJ56-F1
#
_cell.length_a   1.000
_cell.length_b   1.000
_cell.length_c   1.000
_cell.angle_alpha   90.00
_cell.angle_beta   90.00
_cell.angle_gamma   90.00
#
_symmetry.space_group_name_H-M   'P 1'
#
loop_
_entity.id
_entity.type
_entity.pdbx_description
1 polymer ?
#
loop_
_entity_poly.entity_id
_entity_poly.type
_entity_poly.pdbx_seq_one_letter_code
_entity_poly.pdbx_strand_id
1 'polypeptide(L)'
;MGLRRHQVENLVLRGPIFYWRARIPVGFRGSGTNARLSLSLRLSDRKKASLVARRLNAMLLELEMVPKARMATREQLAKIFALEAEAMRAEIEALDLSAKRTGTLRDPEHREADRQVGWAYRLLHTFGSGEDVSFDEGSETREALIEAGAQADDLPFIEATYRAEREITNSDRKGATRSPFLRDVLHRMAQAELEDTPLHRDAAIEEIFRARADTLLASAEDTRKPKLTAERPPERRSVAASAGSPPPRPAVLWSEGKPVARAAAEPELRPEPPVVPVEMVTVQHSVPQAKPPQPKTARKDLPLADFDTELENLISNRKNEWEDDTASDVRVLVGIFRGILEEHGVAHSGEITQEHVAALRQHFNHILPLYGRSPRLRALSPAALRAESKRRADEAAASGEKIELGLSRATIRRHLGNLDHFLKHLRASHFTVPEWTFEGLRPKKPPKGEVRLQQVKPKPEDIRPLFDIPFFTGRRSVDEPAIAGDLVFHSANYYLPMLFTYLGSRRKEFAGLMVDENRAERWPLVDSDQGK
;
A
#
# COMPACT_ATOMS: atom_id res chain seq x y z
N MET A 1 14.18 -4.66 14.51
CA MET A 1 14.32 -4.53 13.05
C MET A 1 13.02 -3.95 12.48
N GLY A 2 13.04 -2.72 11.97
CA GLY A 2 11.87 -2.07 11.40
C GLY A 2 11.54 -2.62 10.02
N LEU A 3 10.31 -3.09 9.84
CA LEU A 3 9.79 -3.58 8.56
C LEU A 3 9.69 -2.41 7.55
N ARG A 4 10.48 -2.51 6.48
CA ARG A 4 10.67 -1.52 5.39
C ARG A 4 9.34 -1.12 4.73
N ARG A 5 8.93 0.15 4.88
CA ARG A 5 7.60 0.65 4.49
C ARG A 5 7.40 0.87 2.98
N HIS A 6 8.43 0.87 2.12
CA HIS A 6 8.30 1.27 0.70
C HIS A 6 9.00 0.39 -0.36
N GLN A 7 8.69 -0.92 -0.42
CA GLN A 7 9.33 -1.84 -1.41
C GLN A 7 8.71 -1.86 -2.81
N VAL A 8 7.52 -1.28 -3.03
CA VAL A 8 6.81 -1.36 -4.32
C VAL A 8 6.35 0.02 -4.76
N GLU A 9 6.78 0.43 -5.95
CA GLU A 9 6.44 1.71 -6.56
C GLU A 9 4.92 1.84 -6.76
N ASN A 10 4.41 3.06 -6.61
CA ASN A 10 2.99 3.41 -6.75
C ASN A 10 2.05 2.74 -5.73
N LEU A 11 2.54 1.97 -4.75
CA LEU A 11 1.73 1.36 -3.71
C LEU A 11 1.69 2.21 -2.44
N VAL A 12 0.48 2.56 -1.99
CA VAL A 12 0.27 3.40 -0.80
C VAL A 12 -0.80 2.79 0.10
N LEU A 13 -0.49 2.63 1.39
CA LEU A 13 -1.48 2.23 2.40
C LEU A 13 -2.32 3.46 2.82
N ARG A 14 -3.65 3.34 2.84
CA ARG A 14 -4.54 4.37 3.40
C ARG A 14 -5.61 3.70 4.27
N GLY A 15 -5.50 3.90 5.58
CA GLY A 15 -6.33 3.14 6.52
C GLY A 15 -6.02 1.64 6.41
N PRO A 16 -7.03 0.75 6.39
CA PRO A 16 -6.82 -0.69 6.32
C PRO A 16 -6.60 -1.23 4.89
N ILE A 17 -6.62 -0.37 3.86
CA ILE A 17 -6.64 -0.80 2.46
C ILE A 17 -5.48 -0.17 1.68
N PHE A 18 -4.85 -0.98 0.82
CA PHE A 18 -3.83 -0.53 -0.12
C PHE A 18 -4.44 0.12 -1.38
N TYR A 19 -3.77 1.16 -1.86
CA TYR A 19 -4.11 1.90 -3.08
C TYR A 19 -2.92 1.89 -4.04
N TRP A 20 -3.20 1.71 -5.32
CA TRP A 20 -2.23 1.93 -6.40
C TRP A 20 -2.40 3.33 -6.98
N ARG A 21 -1.32 4.11 -7.02
CA ARG A 21 -1.32 5.53 -7.36
C ARG A 21 -0.18 5.85 -8.32
N ALA A 22 -0.39 5.59 -9.61
CA ALA A 22 0.57 5.89 -10.65
C ALA A 22 0.34 7.27 -11.30
N ARG A 23 1.43 7.91 -11.72
CA ARG A 23 1.35 9.04 -12.66
C ARG A 23 1.14 8.48 -14.07
N ILE A 24 0.26 9.10 -14.85
CA ILE A 24 0.10 8.73 -16.25
C ILE A 24 1.28 9.35 -17.02
N PRO A 25 2.09 8.54 -17.73
CA PRO A 25 3.19 9.05 -18.55
C PRO A 25 2.71 10.09 -19.57
N VAL A 26 3.59 11.03 -19.90
CA VAL A 26 3.33 12.08 -20.91
C VAL A 26 3.07 11.50 -22.31
N GLY A 27 3.47 10.25 -22.57
CA GLY A 27 3.16 9.52 -23.80
C GLY A 27 1.66 9.35 -24.06
N PHE A 28 0.81 9.41 -23.03
CA PHE A 28 -0.65 9.29 -23.14
C PHE A 28 -1.31 10.63 -23.48
N ARG A 29 -1.33 10.97 -24.78
CA ARG A 29 -1.87 12.24 -25.31
C ARG A 29 -3.35 12.44 -24.97
N GLY A 30 -4.13 11.37 -24.81
CA GLY A 30 -5.57 11.44 -24.49
C GLY A 30 -5.91 11.74 -23.02
N SER A 31 -4.92 11.69 -22.11
CA SER A 31 -5.16 11.78 -20.66
C SER A 31 -4.89 13.15 -20.03
N GLY A 32 -4.34 14.10 -20.81
CA GLY A 32 -3.92 15.42 -20.35
C GLY A 32 -2.58 15.40 -19.59
N THR A 33 -1.88 16.54 -19.57
CA THR A 33 -0.58 16.67 -18.90
C THR A 33 -0.72 16.47 -17.38
N ASN A 34 0.21 15.72 -16.78
CA ASN A 34 0.29 15.49 -15.33
C ASN A 34 -0.91 14.74 -14.69
N ALA A 35 -1.63 13.93 -15.47
CA ALA A 35 -2.74 13.14 -14.97
C ALA A 35 -2.26 12.01 -14.02
N ARG A 36 -3.11 11.68 -13.04
CA ARG A 36 -2.81 10.66 -12.01
C ARG A 36 -3.95 9.66 -11.89
N LEU A 37 -3.57 8.39 -11.78
CA LEU A 37 -4.46 7.29 -11.42
C LEU A 37 -4.38 7.05 -9.91
N SER A 38 -5.51 6.67 -9.33
CA SER A 38 -5.60 6.33 -7.91
C SER A 38 -6.70 5.29 -7.75
N LEU A 39 -6.30 4.04 -7.62
CA LEU A 39 -7.19 2.88 -7.58
C LEU A 39 -7.08 2.21 -6.21
N SER A 40 -8.22 1.87 -5.62
CA SER A 40 -8.25 1.03 -4.42
C SER A 40 -8.00 -0.41 -4.83
N LEU A 41 -7.02 -1.07 -4.21
CA LEU A 41 -6.77 -2.48 -4.45
C LEU A 41 -7.73 -3.37 -3.63
N ARG A 42 -8.45 -2.80 -2.66
CA ARG A 42 -9.34 -3.54 -1.72
C ARG A 42 -8.64 -4.70 -0.99
N LEU A 43 -7.32 -4.64 -0.89
CA LEU A 43 -6.48 -5.61 -0.20
C LEU A 43 -5.91 -4.97 1.06
N SER A 44 -5.95 -5.71 2.17
CA SER A 44 -5.32 -5.35 3.45
C SER A 44 -3.97 -6.04 3.66
N ASP A 45 -3.74 -7.17 2.99
CA ASP A 45 -2.45 -7.87 2.99
C ASP A 45 -1.45 -7.19 2.05
N ARG A 46 -0.31 -6.76 2.62
CA ARG A 46 0.76 -6.09 1.90
C ARG A 46 1.37 -6.95 0.79
N LYS A 47 1.55 -8.26 0.98
CA LYS A 47 2.18 -9.14 -0.01
C LYS A 47 1.28 -9.27 -1.24
N LYS A 48 -0.02 -9.53 -1.01
CA LYS A 48 -1.04 -9.59 -2.06
C LYS A 48 -1.15 -8.25 -2.80
N ALA A 49 -1.23 -7.14 -2.05
CA ALA A 49 -1.27 -5.81 -2.65
C ALA A 49 0.01 -5.44 -3.44
N SER A 50 1.17 -5.92 -3.00
CA SER A 50 2.46 -5.75 -3.69
C SER A 50 2.49 -6.46 -5.04
N LEU A 51 1.93 -7.68 -5.11
CA LEU A 51 1.83 -8.44 -6.35
C LEU A 51 0.96 -7.69 -7.37
N VAL A 52 -0.24 -7.28 -6.95
CA VAL A 52 -1.17 -6.52 -7.81
C VAL A 52 -0.52 -5.21 -8.28
N ALA A 53 0.10 -4.44 -7.39
CA ALA A 53 0.74 -3.18 -7.75
C ALA A 53 1.88 -3.33 -8.78
N ARG A 54 2.69 -4.40 -8.69
CA ARG A 54 3.74 -4.69 -9.68
C ARG A 54 3.16 -5.02 -11.04
N ARG A 55 2.08 -5.82 -11.08
CA ARG A 55 1.36 -6.14 -12.32
C ARG A 55 0.80 -4.88 -12.98
N LEU A 56 0.18 -4.00 -12.20
CA LEU A 56 -0.36 -2.74 -12.72
C LEU A 56 0.75 -1.80 -13.22
N ASN A 57 1.92 -1.76 -12.56
CA ASN A 57 3.08 -1.00 -13.06
C ASN A 57 3.58 -1.58 -14.41
N ALA A 58 3.70 -2.90 -14.53
CA ALA A 58 4.10 -3.55 -15.77
C ALA A 58 3.10 -3.26 -16.91
N MET A 59 1.80 -3.41 -16.64
CA MET A 59 0.75 -3.12 -17.62
C MET A 59 0.75 -1.63 -18.05
N LEU A 60 1.09 -0.71 -17.15
CA LEU A 60 1.21 0.71 -17.50
C LEU A 60 2.35 0.96 -18.48
N LEU A 61 3.49 0.30 -18.30
CA LEU A 61 4.62 0.38 -19.22
C LEU A 61 4.28 -0.27 -20.57
N GLU A 62 3.63 -1.43 -20.55
CA GLU A 62 3.17 -2.13 -21.77
C GLU A 62 2.20 -1.25 -22.58
N LEU A 63 1.21 -0.63 -21.93
CA LEU A 63 0.26 0.26 -22.59
C LEU A 63 0.93 1.53 -23.15
N GLU A 64 2.00 2.02 -22.52
CA GLU A 64 2.77 3.14 -23.07
C GLU A 64 3.48 2.78 -24.37
N MET A 65 3.88 1.51 -24.54
CA MET A 65 4.51 1.02 -25.76
C MET A 65 3.53 0.84 -26.93
N VAL A 66 2.22 0.75 -26.67
CA VAL A 66 1.19 0.53 -27.70
C VAL A 66 0.65 1.88 -28.25
N PRO A 67 0.87 2.20 -29.55
CA PRO A 67 0.48 3.51 -30.12
C PRO A 67 -1.01 3.84 -30.00
N LYS A 68 -1.89 2.84 -30.15
CA LYS A 68 -3.36 3.03 -30.01
C LYS A 68 -3.76 3.33 -28.57
N ALA A 69 -3.07 2.75 -27.58
CA ALA A 69 -3.35 2.95 -26.16
C ALA A 69 -2.91 4.34 -25.66
N ARG A 70 -1.97 5.00 -26.35
CA ARG A 70 -1.56 6.40 -26.04
C ARG A 70 -2.69 7.42 -26.21
N MET A 71 -3.72 7.10 -26.99
CA MET A 71 -4.92 7.94 -27.13
C MET A 71 -5.97 7.68 -26.05
N ALA A 72 -5.73 6.73 -25.14
CA ALA A 72 -6.66 6.43 -24.06
C ALA A 72 -6.81 7.62 -23.11
N THR A 73 -8.06 7.91 -22.75
CA THR A 73 -8.38 8.91 -21.74
C THR A 73 -8.05 8.37 -20.35
N ARG A 74 -7.94 9.29 -19.38
CA ARG A 74 -7.71 8.93 -17.98
C ARG A 74 -8.78 7.97 -17.45
N GLU A 75 -10.03 8.15 -17.86
CA GLU A 75 -11.17 7.33 -17.45
C GLU A 75 -11.09 5.92 -18.04
N GLN A 76 -10.71 5.81 -19.32
CA GLN A 76 -10.47 4.53 -19.98
C GLN A 76 -9.32 3.77 -19.32
N LEU A 77 -8.20 4.44 -19.05
CA LEU A 77 -7.08 3.85 -18.31
C LEU A 77 -7.53 3.40 -16.92
N ALA A 78 -8.20 4.27 -16.15
CA ALA A 78 -8.71 3.91 -14.83
C ALA A 78 -9.62 2.67 -14.86
N LYS A 79 -10.46 2.53 -15.89
CA LYS A 79 -11.32 1.34 -16.08
C LYS A 79 -10.49 0.09 -16.40
N ILE A 80 -9.52 0.18 -17.30
CA ILE A 80 -8.63 -0.94 -17.67
C ILE A 80 -7.86 -1.44 -16.44
N PHE A 81 -7.20 -0.55 -15.69
CA PHE A 81 -6.46 -0.93 -14.49
C PHE A 81 -7.37 -1.42 -13.35
N ALA A 82 -8.61 -0.93 -13.24
CA ALA A 82 -9.57 -1.45 -12.26
C ALA A 82 -9.99 -2.89 -12.58
N LEU A 83 -10.22 -3.20 -13.87
CA LEU A 83 -10.54 -4.56 -14.31
C LEU A 83 -9.37 -5.52 -14.06
N GLU A 84 -8.14 -5.12 -14.38
CA GLU A 84 -6.95 -5.94 -14.10
C GLU A 84 -6.74 -6.18 -12.60
N ALA A 85 -6.93 -5.14 -11.78
CA ALA A 85 -6.84 -5.28 -10.32
C ALA A 85 -7.93 -6.22 -9.75
N GLU A 86 -9.11 -6.26 -10.38
CA GLU A 86 -10.18 -7.19 -10.03
C GLU A 86 -9.89 -8.62 -10.47
N ALA A 87 -9.36 -8.82 -11.67
CA ALA A 87 -8.93 -10.13 -12.16
C ALA A 87 -7.84 -10.74 -11.26
N MET A 88 -6.80 -9.98 -10.94
CA MET A 88 -5.73 -10.42 -10.04
C MET A 88 -6.25 -10.75 -8.63
N ARG A 89 -7.25 -10.01 -8.14
CA ARG A 89 -7.90 -10.34 -6.86
C ARG A 89 -8.64 -11.67 -6.93
N ALA A 90 -9.41 -11.88 -7.98
CA ALA A 90 -10.15 -13.13 -8.18
C ALA A 90 -9.20 -14.33 -8.27
N GLU A 91 -8.05 -14.17 -8.93
CA GLU A 91 -7.00 -15.18 -8.98
C GLU A 91 -6.39 -15.46 -7.59
N ILE A 92 -6.07 -14.42 -6.82
CA ILE A 92 -5.57 -14.58 -5.45
C ILE A 92 -6.61 -15.28 -4.55
N GLU A 93 -7.88 -14.92 -4.68
CA GLU A 93 -8.98 -15.57 -3.94
C GLU A 93 -9.17 -17.03 -4.37
N ALA A 94 -9.04 -17.33 -5.67
CA ALA A 94 -9.08 -18.70 -6.19
C ALA A 94 -7.89 -19.53 -5.68
N LEU A 95 -6.69 -18.95 -5.62
CA LEU A 95 -5.50 -19.58 -5.03
C LEU A 95 -5.68 -19.82 -3.53
N ASP A 96 -6.23 -18.85 -2.79
CA ASP A 96 -6.54 -19.02 -1.36
C ASP A 96 -7.61 -20.11 -1.14
N LEU A 97 -8.64 -20.18 -1.99
CA LEU A 97 -9.68 -21.20 -1.94
C LEU A 97 -9.14 -22.58 -2.31
N SER A 98 -8.30 -22.66 -3.33
CA SER A 98 -7.57 -23.88 -3.71
C SER A 98 -6.68 -24.35 -2.55
N ALA A 99 -5.87 -23.46 -1.97
CA ALA A 99 -5.05 -23.77 -0.81
C ALA A 99 -5.87 -24.21 0.43
N LYS A 100 -7.10 -23.70 0.60
CA LYS A 100 -8.00 -24.18 1.67
C LYS A 100 -8.61 -25.55 1.39
N ARG A 101 -8.84 -25.90 0.12
CA ARG A 101 -9.40 -27.20 -0.31
C ARG A 101 -8.36 -28.31 -0.34
N THR A 102 -7.14 -27.97 -0.76
CA THR A 102 -6.05 -28.93 -0.95
C THR A 102 -5.19 -29.05 0.30
N GLY A 103 -5.26 -28.12 1.25
CA GLY A 103 -4.39 -28.07 2.44
C GLY A 103 -3.33 -26.97 2.31
N THR A 104 -2.89 -26.40 3.43
CA THR A 104 -1.90 -25.32 3.43
C THR A 104 -0.52 -25.87 3.05
N LEU A 105 0.37 -25.11 2.40
CA LEU A 105 1.84 -25.37 2.28
C LEU A 105 2.58 -25.63 3.62
N ARG A 106 1.85 -25.67 4.74
CA ARG A 106 2.30 -25.97 6.10
C ARG A 106 1.99 -27.40 6.52
N ASP A 107 1.16 -28.12 5.77
CA ASP A 107 0.86 -29.53 5.99
C ASP A 107 2.13 -30.38 5.83
N PRO A 108 2.42 -31.31 6.75
CA PRO A 108 3.47 -32.30 6.57
C PRO A 108 3.34 -33.09 5.26
N GLU A 109 2.13 -33.45 4.83
CA GLU A 109 1.90 -34.29 3.64
C GLU A 109 2.32 -33.58 2.34
N HIS A 110 2.07 -32.27 2.20
CA HIS A 110 2.51 -31.50 1.03
C HIS A 110 4.04 -31.31 0.98
N ARG A 111 4.70 -31.27 2.14
CA ARG A 111 6.17 -31.19 2.21
C ARG A 111 6.83 -32.52 1.90
N GLU A 112 6.18 -33.61 2.29
CA GLU A 112 6.57 -34.96 1.89
C GLU A 112 6.41 -35.13 0.38
N ALA A 113 5.29 -34.69 -0.20
CA ALA A 113 5.10 -34.69 -1.65
C ALA A 113 6.14 -33.81 -2.39
N ASP A 114 6.39 -32.57 -1.93
CA ASP A 114 7.44 -31.70 -2.50
C ASP A 114 8.82 -32.38 -2.44
N ARG A 115 9.15 -33.06 -1.33
CA ARG A 115 10.40 -33.80 -1.18
C ARG A 115 10.51 -34.95 -2.16
N GLN A 116 9.47 -35.78 -2.24
CA GLN A 116 9.42 -36.94 -3.13
C GLN A 116 9.53 -36.51 -4.61
N VAL A 117 8.79 -35.48 -5.02
CA VAL A 117 8.87 -34.92 -6.38
C VAL A 117 10.24 -34.27 -6.64
N GLY A 118 10.81 -33.60 -5.63
CA GLY A 118 12.15 -33.00 -5.71
C GLY A 118 13.24 -34.04 -5.99
N TRP A 119 13.18 -35.21 -5.34
CA TRP A 119 14.10 -36.32 -5.61
C TRP A 119 13.91 -36.91 -7.02
N ALA A 120 12.68 -37.03 -7.51
CA ALA A 120 12.43 -37.49 -8.87
C ALA A 120 13.04 -36.54 -9.92
N TYR A 121 12.92 -35.22 -9.76
CA TYR A 121 13.60 -34.26 -10.64
C TYR A 121 15.12 -34.25 -10.49
N ARG A 122 15.65 -34.56 -9.29
CA ARG A 122 17.10 -34.74 -9.11
C ARG A 122 17.60 -35.92 -9.94
N LEU A 123 16.88 -37.05 -9.95
CA LEU A 123 17.22 -38.21 -10.79
C LEU A 123 17.16 -37.90 -12.29
N LEU A 124 16.12 -37.18 -12.73
CA LEU A 124 16.00 -36.75 -14.14
C LEU A 124 17.13 -35.81 -14.56
N HIS A 125 17.63 -34.98 -13.66
CA HIS A 125 18.80 -34.18 -13.93
C HIS A 125 20.08 -35.04 -13.99
N THR A 126 20.28 -35.96 -13.04
CA THR A 126 21.52 -36.74 -12.91
C THR A 126 21.68 -37.80 -13.99
N PHE A 127 20.62 -38.58 -14.27
CA PHE A 127 20.64 -39.70 -15.23
C PHE A 127 20.01 -39.32 -16.58
N GLY A 128 19.41 -38.13 -16.68
CA GLY A 128 18.65 -37.73 -17.85
C GLY A 128 17.34 -38.50 -18.00
N SER A 129 16.69 -38.31 -19.15
CA SER A 129 15.45 -39.01 -19.54
C SER A 129 15.72 -40.24 -20.45
N GLY A 130 16.95 -40.43 -20.91
CA GLY A 130 17.31 -41.48 -21.86
C GLY A 130 17.45 -42.86 -21.22
N GLU A 131 18.16 -42.94 -20.10
CA GLU A 131 18.45 -44.20 -19.40
C GLU A 131 17.28 -44.60 -18.49
N ASP A 132 17.06 -45.90 -18.32
CA ASP A 132 16.09 -46.44 -17.36
C ASP A 132 16.87 -46.96 -16.16
N VAL A 133 16.52 -46.48 -14.97
CA VAL A 133 17.24 -46.78 -13.73
C VAL A 133 16.40 -47.73 -12.87
N SER A 134 17.05 -48.72 -12.24
CA SER A 134 16.40 -49.65 -11.31
C SER A 134 16.34 -49.06 -9.90
N PHE A 135 15.22 -49.28 -9.21
CA PHE A 135 14.99 -48.90 -7.82
C PHE A 135 14.98 -50.12 -6.87
N ASP A 136 15.41 -51.29 -7.36
CA ASP A 136 15.44 -52.53 -6.58
C ASP A 136 16.46 -52.45 -5.44
N GLU A 137 16.32 -53.32 -4.44
CA GLU A 137 17.29 -53.43 -3.35
C GLU A 137 18.68 -53.81 -3.90
N GLY A 138 19.69 -52.98 -3.61
CA GLY A 138 21.06 -53.12 -4.11
C GLY A 138 21.35 -52.41 -5.43
N SER A 139 20.41 -51.60 -5.96
CA SER A 139 20.69 -50.76 -7.13
C SER A 139 21.51 -49.51 -6.76
N GLU A 140 22.42 -49.12 -7.65
CA GLU A 140 23.26 -47.91 -7.49
C GLU A 140 22.40 -46.64 -7.30
N THR A 141 21.29 -46.55 -8.02
CA THR A 141 20.36 -45.42 -7.92
C THR A 141 19.65 -45.36 -6.56
N ARG A 142 19.24 -46.51 -6.02
CA ARG A 142 18.61 -46.58 -4.69
C ARG A 142 19.61 -46.21 -3.60
N GLU A 143 20.83 -46.74 -3.68
CA GLU A 143 21.90 -46.42 -2.71
C GLU A 143 22.26 -44.93 -2.75
N ALA A 144 22.41 -44.35 -3.94
CA ALA A 144 22.70 -42.92 -4.10
C ALA A 144 21.57 -42.01 -3.56
N LEU A 145 20.30 -42.40 -3.71
CA LEU A 145 19.16 -41.65 -3.14
C LEU A 145 19.18 -41.67 -1.61
N ILE A 146 19.42 -42.83 -1.01
CA ILE A 146 19.48 -42.97 0.45
C ILE A 146 20.68 -42.21 1.01
N GLU A 147 21.85 -42.29 0.36
CA GLU A 147 23.05 -41.52 0.75
C GLU A 147 22.81 -40.01 0.64
N ALA A 148 22.11 -39.56 -0.39
CA ALA A 148 21.76 -38.15 -0.58
C ALA A 148 20.68 -37.65 0.41
N GLY A 149 20.05 -38.55 1.17
CA GLY A 149 19.12 -38.21 2.25
C GLY A 149 17.63 -38.44 1.94
N ALA A 150 17.30 -39.22 0.90
CA ALA A 150 15.93 -39.70 0.68
C ALA A 150 15.54 -40.75 1.74
N GLN A 151 14.27 -40.80 2.13
CA GLN A 151 13.78 -41.82 3.07
C GLN A 151 13.40 -43.09 2.31
N ALA A 152 13.63 -44.27 2.90
CA ALA A 152 13.31 -45.54 2.26
C ALA A 152 11.81 -45.68 1.93
N ASP A 153 10.95 -45.09 2.76
CA ASP A 153 9.49 -45.11 2.58
C ASP A 153 9.03 -44.27 1.36
N ASP A 154 9.84 -43.28 0.94
CA ASP A 154 9.53 -42.39 -0.19
C ASP A 154 9.82 -43.03 -1.56
N LEU A 155 10.64 -44.08 -1.59
CA LEU A 155 11.20 -44.65 -2.82
C LEU A 155 10.14 -45.10 -3.84
N PRO A 156 9.04 -45.79 -3.48
CA PRO A 156 8.02 -46.19 -4.45
C PRO A 156 7.35 -44.99 -5.14
N PHE A 157 7.16 -43.88 -4.42
CA PHE A 157 6.56 -42.67 -4.99
C PHE A 157 7.56 -41.92 -5.89
N ILE A 158 8.82 -41.84 -5.46
CA ILE A 158 9.91 -41.24 -6.25
C ILE A 158 10.05 -42.00 -7.57
N GLU A 159 10.04 -43.34 -7.55
CA GLU A 159 10.12 -44.19 -8.73
C GLU A 159 8.94 -43.94 -9.69
N ALA A 160 7.71 -43.97 -9.18
CA ALA A 160 6.51 -43.74 -9.99
C ALA A 160 6.53 -42.36 -10.66
N THR A 161 6.94 -41.34 -9.90
CA THR A 161 7.03 -39.95 -10.39
C THR A 161 8.13 -39.79 -11.42
N TYR A 162 9.30 -40.39 -11.19
CA TYR A 162 10.43 -40.39 -12.12
C TYR A 162 10.04 -41.03 -13.46
N ARG A 163 9.41 -42.22 -13.42
CA ARG A 163 8.99 -42.94 -14.64
C ARG A 163 7.95 -42.15 -15.44
N ALA A 164 6.98 -41.54 -14.77
CA ALA A 164 5.93 -40.74 -15.42
C ALA A 164 6.50 -39.49 -16.12
N GLU A 165 7.34 -38.71 -15.42
CA GLU A 165 7.97 -37.51 -15.97
C GLU A 165 8.97 -37.85 -17.09
N ARG A 166 9.68 -38.97 -16.97
CA ARG A 166 10.55 -39.52 -18.03
C ARG A 166 9.76 -39.87 -19.28
N GLU A 167 8.62 -40.54 -19.15
CA GLU A 167 7.76 -40.92 -20.29
C GLU A 167 7.22 -39.69 -21.02
N ILE A 168 6.77 -38.67 -20.27
CA ILE A 168 6.31 -37.40 -20.83
C ILE A 168 7.45 -36.71 -21.59
N THR A 169 8.63 -36.61 -20.97
CA THR A 169 9.80 -35.96 -21.59
C THR A 169 10.27 -36.70 -22.85
N ASN A 170 10.25 -38.05 -22.82
CA ASN A 170 10.60 -38.86 -23.98
C ASN A 170 9.57 -38.75 -25.12
N SER A 171 8.28 -38.64 -24.79
CA SER A 171 7.22 -38.43 -25.77
C SER A 171 7.33 -37.05 -26.44
N ASP A 172 7.69 -36.03 -25.66
CA ASP A 172 7.95 -34.68 -26.14
C ASP A 172 9.23 -34.61 -27.01
N ARG A 173 10.31 -35.31 -26.62
CA ARG A 173 11.55 -35.41 -27.42
C ARG A 173 11.31 -36.10 -28.75
N LYS A 174 10.47 -37.14 -28.78
CA LYS A 174 10.06 -37.85 -30.00
C LYS A 174 9.04 -37.05 -30.84
N GLY A 175 8.57 -35.91 -30.35
CA GLY A 175 7.57 -35.08 -31.03
C GLY A 175 6.17 -35.69 -31.07
N ALA A 176 5.91 -36.74 -30.29
CA ALA A 176 4.61 -37.40 -30.22
C ALA A 176 3.58 -36.56 -29.45
N THR A 177 4.05 -35.76 -28.50
CA THR A 177 3.23 -34.85 -27.68
C THR A 177 3.84 -33.46 -27.59
N ARG A 178 3.02 -32.49 -27.16
CA ARG A 178 3.48 -31.19 -26.66
C ARG A 178 2.89 -30.99 -25.27
N SER A 179 3.52 -31.62 -24.29
CA SER A 179 3.07 -31.55 -22.90
C SER A 179 3.05 -30.08 -22.40
N PRO A 180 2.29 -29.80 -21.32
CA PRO A 180 2.37 -28.51 -20.64
C PRO A 180 3.80 -28.16 -20.20
N PHE A 181 4.62 -29.17 -19.85
CA PHE A 181 6.02 -28.99 -19.48
C PHE A 181 6.85 -28.47 -20.65
N LEU A 182 6.80 -29.13 -21.82
CA LEU A 182 7.52 -28.66 -23.01
C LEU A 182 7.05 -27.27 -23.44
N ARG A 183 5.75 -26.95 -23.31
CA ARG A 183 5.25 -25.60 -23.60
C ARG A 183 5.85 -24.53 -22.67
N ASP A 184 6.00 -24.84 -21.38
CA ASP A 184 6.67 -23.96 -20.41
C ASP A 184 8.16 -23.79 -20.74
N VAL A 185 8.84 -24.87 -21.12
CA VAL A 185 10.24 -24.83 -21.58
C VAL A 185 10.39 -23.91 -22.80
N LEU A 186 9.58 -24.12 -23.85
CA LEU A 186 9.62 -23.31 -25.07
C LEU A 186 9.27 -21.84 -24.78
N HIS A 187 8.33 -21.59 -23.87
CA HIS A 187 7.99 -20.24 -23.45
C HIS A 187 9.18 -19.53 -22.77
N ARG A 188 9.89 -20.23 -21.88
CA ARG A 188 11.08 -19.69 -21.19
C ARG A 188 12.26 -19.51 -22.13
N MET A 189 12.47 -20.45 -23.06
CA MET A 189 13.47 -20.31 -24.13
C MET A 189 13.18 -19.06 -24.98
N ALA A 190 11.92 -18.83 -25.36
CA ALA A 190 11.52 -17.65 -26.10
C ALA A 190 11.73 -16.34 -25.30
N GLN A 191 11.50 -16.34 -23.98
CA GLN A 191 11.78 -15.19 -23.11
C GLN A 191 13.28 -14.89 -22.97
N ALA A 192 14.13 -15.91 -23.09
CA ALA A 192 15.59 -15.80 -23.04
C ALA A 192 16.24 -15.62 -24.42
N GLU A 193 15.43 -15.53 -25.48
CA GLU A 193 15.86 -15.43 -26.88
C GLU A 193 16.73 -16.59 -27.37
N LEU A 194 16.50 -17.78 -26.80
CA LEU A 194 17.13 -18.99 -27.27
C LEU A 194 16.40 -19.51 -28.51
N GLU A 195 17.15 -19.78 -29.57
CA GLU A 195 16.60 -20.44 -30.75
C GLU A 195 16.07 -21.83 -30.39
N ASP A 196 14.96 -22.20 -31.02
CA ASP A 196 14.27 -23.45 -30.78
C ASP A 196 14.96 -24.64 -31.47
N THR A 197 16.16 -24.98 -30.98
CA THR A 197 16.96 -26.13 -31.44
C THR A 197 16.83 -27.29 -30.46
N PRO A 198 16.95 -28.57 -30.92
CA PRO A 198 16.92 -29.72 -30.01
C PRO A 198 17.95 -29.62 -28.87
N LEU A 199 19.15 -29.12 -29.17
CA LEU A 199 20.22 -28.94 -28.18
C LEU A 199 19.86 -27.89 -27.12
N HIS A 200 19.29 -26.75 -27.54
CA HIS A 200 18.83 -25.73 -26.58
C HIS A 200 17.63 -26.20 -25.75
N ARG A 201 16.75 -27.02 -26.34
CA ARG A 201 15.65 -27.65 -25.59
C ARG A 201 16.18 -28.59 -24.52
N ASP A 202 17.09 -29.49 -24.88
CA ASP A 202 17.66 -30.45 -23.93
C ASP A 202 18.41 -29.71 -22.79
N ALA A 203 19.23 -28.71 -23.12
CA ALA A 203 19.91 -27.88 -22.11
C ALA A 203 18.95 -27.09 -21.22
N ALA A 204 17.86 -26.55 -21.79
CA ALA A 204 16.84 -25.85 -21.00
C ALA A 204 16.04 -26.80 -20.11
N ILE A 205 15.74 -28.02 -20.59
CA ILE A 205 15.05 -29.06 -19.83
C ILE A 205 15.91 -29.49 -18.63
N GLU A 206 17.19 -29.76 -18.84
CA GLU A 206 18.13 -30.13 -17.76
C GLU A 206 18.23 -29.05 -16.69
N GLU A 207 18.37 -27.79 -17.10
CA GLU A 207 18.45 -26.66 -16.18
C GLU A 207 17.13 -26.45 -15.41
N ILE A 208 15.99 -26.69 -16.05
CA ILE A 208 14.67 -26.65 -15.38
C ILE A 208 14.53 -27.81 -14.39
N PHE A 209 15.00 -29.02 -14.72
CA PHE A 209 15.01 -30.14 -13.77
C PHE A 209 15.87 -29.83 -12.56
N ARG A 210 17.08 -29.29 -12.76
CA ARG A 210 17.95 -28.83 -11.68
C ARG A 210 17.25 -27.81 -10.79
N ALA A 211 16.69 -26.76 -11.39
CA ALA A 211 16.03 -25.68 -10.66
C ALA A 211 14.79 -26.16 -9.90
N ARG A 212 14.00 -27.07 -10.48
CA ARG A 212 12.84 -27.69 -9.81
C ARG A 212 13.26 -28.56 -8.64
N ALA A 213 14.28 -29.42 -8.83
CA ALA A 213 14.81 -30.27 -7.77
C ALA A 213 15.32 -29.42 -6.59
N ASP A 214 16.15 -28.41 -6.85
CA ASP A 214 16.69 -27.52 -5.81
C ASP A 214 15.57 -26.77 -5.06
N THR A 215 14.56 -26.28 -5.79
CA THR A 215 13.46 -25.51 -5.20
C THR A 215 12.55 -26.37 -4.33
N LEU A 216 12.19 -27.58 -4.80
CA LEU A 216 11.28 -28.49 -4.11
C LEU A 216 11.93 -29.09 -2.85
N LEU A 217 13.20 -29.49 -2.95
CA LEU A 217 13.95 -29.99 -1.80
C LEU A 217 14.17 -28.88 -0.75
N ALA A 218 14.48 -27.65 -1.17
CA ALA A 218 14.58 -26.51 -0.25
C ALA A 218 13.24 -26.13 0.39
N SER A 219 12.12 -26.28 -0.34
CA SER A 219 10.75 -26.09 0.19
C SER A 219 10.44 -27.10 1.29
N ALA A 220 10.84 -28.36 1.09
CA ALA A 220 10.64 -29.43 2.05
C ALA A 220 11.47 -29.25 3.34
N GLU A 221 12.63 -28.60 3.27
CA GLU A 221 13.54 -28.36 4.40
C GLU A 221 13.17 -27.15 5.30
N ASP A 222 12.49 -26.11 4.78
CA ASP A 222 12.25 -24.87 5.54
C ASP A 222 11.21 -25.07 6.67
N THR A 223 11.67 -25.51 7.85
CA THR A 223 10.86 -25.65 9.06
C THR A 223 10.52 -24.29 9.68
N ARG A 224 9.76 -23.43 9.00
CA ARG A 224 9.13 -22.27 9.67
C ARG A 224 7.93 -22.71 10.49
N LYS A 225 8.19 -23.47 11.56
CA LYS A 225 7.28 -23.51 12.69
C LYS A 225 7.29 -22.13 13.35
N PRO A 226 6.13 -21.52 13.70
CA PRO A 226 6.16 -20.44 14.67
C PRO A 226 6.64 -21.03 16.01
N LYS A 227 7.91 -20.81 16.37
CA LYS A 227 8.37 -21.04 17.74
C LYS A 227 7.75 -19.95 18.60
N LEU A 228 6.96 -20.34 19.60
CA LEU A 228 6.37 -19.46 20.61
C LEU A 228 7.38 -19.01 21.68
N THR A 229 8.67 -19.30 21.51
CA THR A 229 9.74 -18.87 22.40
C THR A 229 10.78 -18.04 21.65
N ALA A 230 11.07 -16.87 22.21
CA ALA A 230 11.92 -15.84 21.65
C ALA A 230 13.40 -16.24 21.77
N GLU A 231 13.94 -16.88 20.73
CA GLU A 231 15.39 -16.90 20.52
C GLU A 231 15.75 -16.53 19.09
N ARG A 232 16.77 -15.70 18.99
CA ARG A 232 17.24 -15.05 17.76
C ARG A 232 17.90 -16.09 16.85
N PRO A 233 17.53 -16.17 15.55
CA PRO A 233 18.18 -17.10 14.62
C PRO A 233 19.66 -16.72 14.40
N PRO A 234 20.57 -17.69 14.19
CA PRO A 234 21.95 -17.40 13.82
C PRO A 234 22.02 -16.84 12.38
N GLU A 235 23.05 -16.04 12.14
CA GLU A 235 23.30 -15.35 10.86
C GLU A 235 23.39 -16.32 9.68
N ARG A 236 22.56 -16.07 8.66
CA ARG A 236 22.69 -16.74 7.36
C ARG A 236 23.94 -16.21 6.66
N ARG A 237 24.89 -17.11 6.36
CA ARG A 237 26.02 -16.84 5.47
C ARG A 237 25.50 -16.46 4.08
N SER A 238 26.02 -15.37 3.53
CA SER A 238 25.75 -14.91 2.17
C SER A 238 26.31 -15.91 1.16
N VAL A 239 25.46 -16.50 0.33
CA VAL A 239 25.88 -17.18 -0.90
C VAL A 239 26.26 -16.08 -1.89
N ALA A 240 27.52 -16.10 -2.33
CA ALA A 240 28.02 -15.18 -3.35
C ALA A 240 27.29 -15.46 -4.68
N ALA A 241 26.67 -14.42 -5.26
CA ALA A 241 26.05 -14.51 -6.57
C ALA A 241 27.14 -14.60 -7.64
N SER A 242 27.17 -15.72 -8.37
CA SER A 242 27.93 -15.82 -9.62
C SER A 242 27.27 -14.94 -10.68
N ALA A 243 28.07 -14.15 -11.38
CA ALA A 243 27.62 -13.20 -12.40
C ALA A 243 27.26 -13.93 -13.70
N GLY A 244 25.96 -14.02 -14.00
CA GLY A 244 25.44 -14.38 -15.33
C GLY A 244 25.02 -13.14 -16.11
N SER A 245 25.37 -13.09 -17.41
CA SER A 245 25.05 -12.01 -18.34
C SER A 245 23.54 -11.81 -18.56
N PRO A 246 23.09 -10.58 -18.88
CA PRO A 246 21.66 -10.28 -19.06
C PRO A 246 21.12 -10.84 -20.40
N PRO A 247 19.87 -11.34 -20.45
CA PRO A 247 19.25 -11.81 -21.69
C PRO A 247 18.81 -10.64 -22.61
N PRO A 248 18.68 -10.85 -23.92
CA PRO A 248 18.31 -9.79 -24.87
C PRO A 248 16.78 -9.62 -25.01
N ARG A 249 16.33 -8.58 -25.74
CA ARG A 249 14.94 -8.04 -25.74
C ARG A 249 14.11 -8.43 -26.98
N PRO A 250 12.91 -9.02 -26.83
CA PRO A 250 12.21 -9.65 -27.96
C PRO A 250 11.56 -8.64 -28.91
N ALA A 251 11.68 -8.90 -30.21
CA ALA A 251 11.01 -8.17 -31.28
C ALA A 251 9.60 -8.76 -31.55
N VAL A 252 8.58 -7.89 -31.59
CA VAL A 252 7.17 -8.28 -31.78
C VAL A 252 6.77 -8.16 -33.26
N LEU A 253 6.41 -9.27 -33.89
CA LEU A 253 5.79 -9.34 -35.23
C LEU A 253 4.28 -9.60 -35.10
N TRP A 254 3.45 -8.69 -35.63
CA TRP A 254 1.99 -8.88 -35.74
C TRP A 254 1.61 -9.24 -37.18
N SER A 255 0.91 -10.35 -37.37
CA SER A 255 0.31 -10.75 -38.65
C SER A 255 -1.05 -10.09 -38.86
N GLU A 256 -1.24 -9.47 -40.04
CA GLU A 256 -2.49 -8.83 -40.47
C GLU A 256 -3.53 -9.86 -40.96
N GLY A 257 -4.79 -9.69 -40.53
CA GLY A 257 -5.95 -10.41 -41.04
C GLY A 257 -7.02 -9.43 -41.55
N LYS A 258 -7.41 -9.61 -42.83
CA LYS A 258 -8.29 -8.75 -43.65
C LYS A 258 -9.80 -8.80 -43.27
N PRO A 259 -10.62 -7.85 -43.79
CA PRO A 259 -11.90 -7.44 -43.22
C PRO A 259 -13.11 -8.21 -43.75
N VAL A 260 -14.20 -8.24 -42.97
CA VAL A 260 -15.53 -8.71 -43.43
C VAL A 260 -16.54 -7.56 -43.34
N ALA A 261 -17.41 -7.54 -44.34
CA ALA A 261 -18.16 -6.43 -44.87
C ALA A 261 -19.36 -5.95 -44.02
N ARG A 262 -19.75 -4.71 -44.34
CA ARG A 262 -20.90 -3.94 -43.85
C ARG A 262 -22.15 -4.33 -44.65
N ALA A 263 -23.26 -4.61 -43.98
CA ALA A 263 -24.60 -4.60 -44.56
C ALA A 263 -25.59 -3.90 -43.61
N ALA A 264 -26.41 -3.03 -44.19
CA ALA A 264 -27.36 -2.15 -43.52
C ALA A 264 -28.73 -2.80 -43.36
N ALA A 265 -29.48 -2.42 -42.32
CA ALA A 265 -30.94 -2.43 -42.30
C ALA A 265 -31.46 -1.33 -41.34
N GLU A 266 -32.53 -0.68 -41.79
CA GLU A 266 -33.21 0.53 -41.31
C GLU A 266 -34.03 0.38 -40.00
N PRO A 267 -34.56 1.50 -39.44
CA PRO A 267 -35.06 1.56 -38.06
C PRO A 267 -36.55 1.19 -37.93
N GLU A 268 -36.87 0.30 -37.00
CA GLU A 268 -38.25 0.04 -36.57
C GLU A 268 -38.60 0.88 -35.33
N LEU A 269 -39.55 1.81 -35.52
CA LEU A 269 -40.27 2.53 -34.48
C LEU A 269 -41.26 1.60 -33.77
N ARG A 270 -41.27 1.60 -32.43
CA ARG A 270 -42.38 1.13 -31.59
C ARG A 270 -42.59 2.04 -30.37
N PRO A 271 -43.83 2.11 -29.83
CA PRO A 271 -44.45 3.35 -29.36
C PRO A 271 -44.39 3.57 -27.85
N GLU A 272 -44.61 4.83 -27.44
CA GLU A 272 -44.74 5.25 -26.04
C GLU A 272 -45.98 4.64 -25.35
N PRO A 273 -45.90 4.31 -24.04
CA PRO A 273 -47.06 3.89 -23.27
C PRO A 273 -47.88 5.12 -22.78
N PRO A 274 -49.22 4.98 -22.69
CA PRO A 274 -50.10 6.09 -22.30
C PRO A 274 -50.08 6.37 -20.79
N VAL A 275 -50.17 7.66 -20.47
CA VAL A 275 -50.33 8.23 -19.13
C VAL A 275 -51.73 7.95 -18.62
N VAL A 276 -51.84 7.37 -17.42
CA VAL A 276 -53.10 7.19 -16.67
C VAL A 276 -53.02 8.03 -15.39
N PRO A 277 -54.07 8.78 -14.99
CA PRO A 277 -53.99 9.73 -13.89
C PRO A 277 -54.04 9.06 -12.52
N VAL A 278 -53.31 9.63 -11.56
CA VAL A 278 -53.15 9.17 -10.18
C VAL A 278 -54.36 9.59 -9.33
N GLU A 279 -55.17 8.63 -8.90
CA GLU A 279 -56.11 8.81 -7.79
C GLU A 279 -55.39 8.69 -6.44
N MET A 280 -55.71 9.63 -5.53
CA MET A 280 -55.15 9.73 -4.19
C MET A 280 -55.67 8.59 -3.31
N VAL A 281 -54.82 7.59 -3.05
CA VAL A 281 -55.04 6.59 -2.01
C VAL A 281 -54.18 6.94 -0.81
N THR A 282 -54.85 7.30 0.29
CA THR A 282 -54.29 7.57 1.61
C THR A 282 -53.70 6.29 2.20
N VAL A 283 -52.39 6.07 2.01
CA VAL A 283 -51.69 4.96 2.65
C VAL A 283 -51.22 5.38 4.05
N GLN A 284 -51.91 4.88 5.06
CA GLN A 284 -51.51 4.92 6.46
C GLN A 284 -50.10 4.31 6.61
N HIS A 285 -49.14 5.13 7.01
CA HIS A 285 -47.83 4.66 7.43
C HIS A 285 -47.98 3.93 8.77
N SER A 286 -47.89 2.60 8.74
CA SER A 286 -47.73 1.79 9.94
C SER A 286 -46.36 2.09 10.57
N VAL A 287 -46.40 2.70 11.75
CA VAL A 287 -45.25 2.95 12.62
C VAL A 287 -44.59 1.59 12.95
N PRO A 288 -43.28 1.40 12.74
CA PRO A 288 -42.60 0.21 13.23
C PRO A 288 -42.70 0.20 14.76
N GLN A 289 -43.37 -0.82 15.29
CA GLN A 289 -43.58 -1.04 16.70
C GLN A 289 -42.22 -1.07 17.42
N ALA A 290 -42.03 -0.17 18.38
CA ALA A 290 -40.87 -0.14 19.25
C ALA A 290 -40.76 -1.47 20.00
N LYS A 291 -39.59 -2.12 19.90
CA LYS A 291 -39.24 -3.22 20.81
C LYS A 291 -39.33 -2.70 22.26
N PRO A 292 -39.92 -3.47 23.20
CA PRO A 292 -39.99 -3.05 24.59
C PRO A 292 -38.58 -2.76 25.13
N PRO A 293 -38.40 -1.68 25.92
CA PRO A 293 -37.09 -1.32 26.46
C PRO A 293 -36.62 -2.43 27.39
N GLN A 294 -35.51 -3.07 27.02
CA GLN A 294 -34.75 -3.88 27.95
C GLN A 294 -34.32 -3.02 29.15
N PRO A 295 -34.30 -3.58 30.37
CA PRO A 295 -33.98 -2.83 31.57
C PRO A 295 -32.59 -2.20 31.42
N LYS A 296 -32.55 -0.87 31.33
CA LYS A 296 -31.30 -0.10 31.29
C LYS A 296 -30.60 -0.35 32.63
N THR A 297 -29.54 -1.14 32.62
CA THR A 297 -28.51 -1.07 33.66
C THR A 297 -28.19 0.41 33.84
N ALA A 298 -28.41 0.95 35.05
CA ALA A 298 -28.23 2.37 35.33
C ALA A 298 -26.83 2.79 34.86
N ARG A 299 -26.79 3.71 33.90
CA ARG A 299 -25.53 4.25 33.38
C ARG A 299 -24.82 4.98 34.52
N LYS A 300 -23.51 4.81 34.62
CA LYS A 300 -22.71 5.40 35.69
C LYS A 300 -22.34 6.84 35.32
N ASP A 301 -22.41 7.75 36.27
CA ASP A 301 -21.85 9.10 36.09
C ASP A 301 -20.33 9.07 36.23
N LEU A 302 -19.61 9.64 35.27
CA LEU A 302 -18.16 9.76 35.29
C LEU A 302 -17.76 11.12 35.89
N PRO A 303 -17.06 11.16 37.03
CA PRO A 303 -16.48 12.40 37.55
C PRO A 303 -15.49 13.02 36.56
N LEU A 304 -15.41 14.36 36.49
CA LEU A 304 -14.46 15.03 35.59
C LEU A 304 -12.99 14.66 35.86
N ALA A 305 -12.64 14.32 37.10
CA ALA A 305 -11.30 13.89 37.48
C ALA A 305 -10.85 12.61 36.75
N ASP A 306 -11.80 11.75 36.37
CA ASP A 306 -11.53 10.46 35.73
C ASP A 306 -11.52 10.55 34.18
N PHE A 307 -11.73 11.74 33.60
CA PHE A 307 -11.75 11.93 32.15
C PHE A 307 -10.40 11.59 31.51
N ASP A 308 -9.29 11.88 32.19
CA ASP A 308 -7.95 11.59 31.70
C ASP A 308 -7.70 10.07 31.62
N THR A 309 -8.22 9.31 32.61
CA THR A 309 -8.15 7.84 32.61
C THR A 309 -8.92 7.26 31.41
N GLU A 310 -10.15 7.72 31.18
CA GLU A 310 -10.96 7.25 30.05
C GLU A 310 -10.40 7.69 28.69
N LEU A 311 -9.74 8.84 28.64
CA LEU A 311 -9.02 9.31 27.47
C LEU A 311 -7.84 8.39 27.13
N GLU A 312 -7.03 7.99 28.11
CA GLU A 312 -5.94 7.03 27.88
C GLU A 312 -6.47 5.64 27.50
N ASN A 313 -7.63 5.21 28.03
CA ASN A 313 -8.31 3.98 27.59
C ASN A 313 -8.72 4.07 26.11
N LEU A 314 -9.29 5.20 25.68
CA LEU A 314 -9.63 5.42 24.27
C LEU A 314 -8.38 5.35 23.37
N ILE A 315 -7.31 6.03 23.78
CA ILE A 315 -6.06 6.06 23.00
C ILE A 315 -5.44 4.67 22.92
N SER A 316 -5.47 3.90 24.01
CA SER A 316 -5.00 2.52 24.05
C SER A 316 -5.81 1.62 23.12
N ASN A 317 -7.14 1.75 23.13
CA ASN A 317 -8.04 0.99 22.25
C ASN A 317 -7.82 1.31 20.76
N ARG A 318 -7.42 2.55 20.44
CA ARG A 318 -7.20 3.02 19.06
C ARG A 318 -5.72 3.03 18.65
N LYS A 319 -4.81 2.45 19.45
CA LYS A 319 -3.35 2.51 19.20
C LYS A 319 -2.92 1.97 17.82
N ASN A 320 -3.65 1.01 17.26
CA ASN A 320 -3.36 0.45 15.94
C ASN A 320 -3.92 1.31 14.78
N GLU A 321 -4.84 2.23 15.07
CA GLU A 321 -5.55 3.05 14.08
C GLU A 321 -5.14 4.53 14.12
N TRP A 322 -4.75 5.04 15.28
CA TRP A 322 -4.38 6.42 15.50
C TRP A 322 -2.87 6.59 15.51
N GLU A 323 -2.41 7.59 14.78
CA GLU A 323 -1.03 8.08 14.89
C GLU A 323 -0.83 8.86 16.19
N ASP A 324 0.40 8.91 16.70
CA ASP A 324 0.74 9.64 17.94
C ASP A 324 0.33 11.12 17.89
N ASP A 325 0.48 11.75 16.72
CA ASP A 325 0.05 13.13 16.47
C ASP A 325 -1.48 13.29 16.69
N THR A 326 -2.28 12.28 16.31
CA THR A 326 -3.74 12.29 16.49
C THR A 326 -4.10 12.09 17.95
N ALA A 327 -3.45 11.15 18.64
CA ALA A 327 -3.64 10.95 20.08
C ALA A 327 -3.31 12.23 20.86
N SER A 328 -2.22 12.91 20.52
CA SER A 328 -1.86 14.20 21.12
C SER A 328 -2.90 15.30 20.87
N ASP A 329 -3.47 15.37 19.65
CA ASP A 329 -4.54 16.34 19.34
C ASP A 329 -5.81 16.08 20.17
N VAL A 330 -6.15 14.81 20.43
CA VAL A 330 -7.31 14.44 21.26
C VAL A 330 -7.06 14.80 22.72
N ARG A 331 -5.87 14.52 23.26
CA ARG A 331 -5.48 14.90 24.63
C ARG A 331 -5.66 16.39 24.89
N VAL A 332 -5.10 17.22 24.00
CA VAL A 332 -5.19 18.68 24.12
C VAL A 332 -6.65 19.14 24.11
N LEU A 333 -7.46 18.58 23.21
CA LEU A 333 -8.87 18.95 23.12
C LEU A 333 -9.67 18.56 24.36
N VAL A 334 -9.52 17.33 24.85
CA VAL A 334 -10.27 16.84 26.01
C VAL A 334 -9.84 17.62 27.26
N GLY A 335 -8.55 17.95 27.40
CA GLY A 335 -8.09 18.84 28.47
C GLY A 335 -8.74 20.23 28.44
N ILE A 336 -8.85 20.86 27.27
CA ILE A 336 -9.56 22.15 27.13
C ILE A 336 -11.04 21.99 27.48
N PHE A 337 -11.68 20.94 26.97
CA PHE A 337 -13.09 20.71 27.22
C PHE A 337 -13.36 20.48 28.71
N ARG A 338 -12.53 19.67 29.38
CA ARG A 338 -12.56 19.48 30.83
C ARG A 338 -12.44 20.80 31.57
N GLY A 339 -11.47 21.65 31.22
CA GLY A 339 -11.32 22.97 31.85
C GLY A 339 -12.54 23.89 31.65
N ILE A 340 -13.24 23.78 30.51
CA ILE A 340 -14.49 24.53 30.29
C ILE A 340 -15.62 23.96 31.14
N LEU A 341 -15.70 22.64 31.31
CA LEU A 341 -16.68 22.02 32.19
C LEU A 341 -16.45 22.45 33.66
N GLU A 342 -15.19 22.53 34.10
CA GLU A 342 -14.80 23.04 35.42
C GLU A 342 -15.18 24.53 35.58
N GLU A 343 -14.99 25.37 34.55
CA GLU A 343 -15.42 26.78 34.56
C GLU A 343 -16.95 26.95 34.72
N HIS A 344 -17.73 26.00 34.20
CA HIS A 344 -19.19 25.98 34.29
C HIS A 344 -19.72 25.22 35.53
N GLY A 345 -18.83 24.75 36.42
CA GLY A 345 -19.21 24.08 37.67
C GLY A 345 -19.80 22.68 37.49
N VAL A 346 -19.52 22.01 36.36
CA VAL A 346 -19.97 20.65 36.08
C VAL A 346 -19.16 19.66 36.91
N ALA A 347 -19.81 18.73 37.60
CA ALA A 347 -19.13 17.73 38.43
C ALA A 347 -18.91 16.40 37.69
N HIS A 348 -19.88 16.00 36.85
CA HIS A 348 -19.84 14.70 36.17
C HIS A 348 -20.38 14.74 34.74
N SER A 349 -20.11 13.67 33.97
CA SER A 349 -20.49 13.54 32.56
C SER A 349 -21.99 13.64 32.27
N GLY A 350 -22.83 13.33 33.27
CA GLY A 350 -24.29 13.39 33.20
C GLY A 350 -24.87 14.81 33.18
N GLU A 351 -24.13 15.79 33.69
CA GLU A 351 -24.54 17.20 33.76
C GLU A 351 -24.12 18.00 32.51
N ILE A 352 -23.43 17.36 31.56
CA ILE A 352 -22.96 18.08 30.38
C ILE A 352 -24.18 18.44 29.50
N THR A 353 -24.30 19.71 29.12
CA THR A 353 -25.38 20.21 28.28
C THR A 353 -24.87 20.75 26.94
N GLN A 354 -25.80 21.07 26.03
CA GLN A 354 -25.49 21.75 24.77
C GLN A 354 -24.77 23.10 24.98
N GLU A 355 -25.01 23.76 26.12
CA GLU A 355 -24.39 25.04 26.48
C GLU A 355 -22.86 24.91 26.60
N HIS A 356 -22.38 23.85 27.25
CA HIS A 356 -20.93 23.62 27.40
C HIS A 356 -20.24 23.36 26.05
N VAL A 357 -20.93 22.67 25.13
CA VAL A 357 -20.42 22.43 23.77
C VAL A 357 -20.39 23.75 22.97
N ALA A 358 -21.39 24.62 23.17
CA ALA A 358 -21.38 25.97 22.59
C ALA A 358 -20.27 26.85 23.20
N ALA A 359 -20.03 26.77 24.51
CA ALA A 359 -18.93 27.45 25.19
C ALA A 359 -17.56 27.02 24.66
N LEU A 360 -17.35 25.72 24.41
CA LEU A 360 -16.16 25.21 23.72
C LEU A 360 -16.01 25.82 22.32
N ARG A 361 -17.09 25.90 21.55
CA ARG A 361 -17.06 26.50 20.21
C ARG A 361 -16.71 27.99 20.28
N GLN A 362 -17.25 28.73 21.25
CA GLN A 362 -16.92 30.14 21.48
C GLN A 362 -15.48 30.33 21.93
N HIS A 363 -14.96 29.45 22.79
CA HIS A 363 -13.57 29.46 23.23
C HIS A 363 -12.61 29.43 22.04
N PHE A 364 -12.88 28.60 21.01
CA PHE A 364 -12.05 28.54 19.80
C PHE A 364 -11.97 29.84 18.97
N ASN A 365 -12.86 30.82 19.19
CA ASN A 365 -12.79 32.12 18.51
C ASN A 365 -11.82 33.10 19.21
N HIS A 366 -11.48 32.85 20.48
CA HIS A 366 -10.76 33.81 21.32
C HIS A 366 -9.31 33.42 21.62
N ILE A 367 -8.85 32.28 21.09
CA ILE A 367 -7.50 31.75 21.34
C ILE A 367 -6.55 31.98 20.18
N LEU A 368 -5.26 32.05 20.49
CA LEU A 368 -4.20 32.19 19.49
C LEU A 368 -4.14 31.00 18.53
N PRO A 369 -3.88 31.25 17.24
CA PRO A 369 -3.46 30.20 16.31
C PRO A 369 -2.23 29.46 16.85
N LEU A 370 -2.17 28.14 16.63
CA LEU A 370 -1.04 27.28 17.02
C LEU A 370 -0.74 27.15 18.52
N TYR A 371 -1.67 27.51 19.41
CA TYR A 371 -1.53 27.34 20.86
C TYR A 371 -1.05 25.92 21.26
N GLY A 372 -1.53 24.89 20.57
CA GLY A 372 -1.18 23.48 20.79
C GLY A 372 0.29 23.12 20.51
N ARG A 373 1.10 23.98 19.89
CA ARG A 373 2.53 23.73 19.69
C ARG A 373 3.36 24.12 20.92
N SER A 374 2.97 25.18 21.62
CA SER A 374 3.70 25.64 22.81
C SER A 374 3.32 24.82 24.04
N PRO A 375 4.27 24.14 24.71
CA PRO A 375 3.99 23.44 25.97
C PRO A 375 3.45 24.38 27.04
N ARG A 376 3.97 25.62 27.10
CA ARG A 376 3.52 26.65 28.04
C ARG A 376 2.05 27.01 27.83
N LEU A 377 1.62 27.24 26.59
CA LEU A 377 0.21 27.59 26.32
C LEU A 377 -0.73 26.41 26.52
N ARG A 378 -0.26 25.18 26.31
CA ARG A 378 -1.04 23.94 26.57
C ARG A 378 -1.33 23.69 28.03
N ALA A 379 -0.47 24.15 28.94
CA ALA A 379 -0.63 23.98 30.38
C ALA A 379 -1.58 25.01 31.03
N LEU A 380 -1.98 26.06 30.29
CA LEU A 380 -2.89 27.08 30.80
C LEU A 380 -4.33 26.58 30.82
N SER A 381 -5.09 27.01 31.83
CA SER A 381 -6.54 26.81 31.84
C SER A 381 -7.22 27.57 30.68
N PRO A 382 -8.43 27.18 30.25
CA PRO A 382 -9.09 27.84 29.13
C PRO A 382 -9.29 29.36 29.36
N ALA A 383 -9.65 29.79 30.57
CA ALA A 383 -9.72 31.21 30.94
C ALA A 383 -8.36 31.92 30.83
N ALA A 384 -7.30 31.33 31.39
CA ALA A 384 -5.96 31.90 31.32
C ALA A 384 -5.45 31.96 29.87
N LEU A 385 -5.79 30.95 29.05
CA LEU A 385 -5.43 30.90 27.64
C LEU A 385 -6.14 32.01 26.83
N ARG A 386 -7.42 32.28 27.10
CA ARG A 386 -8.15 33.42 26.49
C ARG A 386 -7.51 34.76 26.90
N ALA A 387 -7.15 34.92 28.18
CA ALA A 387 -6.51 36.14 28.68
C ALA A 387 -5.12 36.36 28.07
N GLU A 388 -4.27 35.32 28.02
CA GLU A 388 -2.95 35.37 27.38
C GLU A 388 -3.07 35.64 25.87
N SER A 389 -4.05 35.03 25.22
CA SER A 389 -4.31 35.25 23.79
C SER A 389 -4.69 36.69 23.50
N LYS A 390 -5.57 37.26 24.31
CA LYS A 390 -5.93 38.68 24.23
C LYS A 390 -4.72 39.59 24.47
N ARG A 391 -3.94 39.34 25.54
CA ARG A 391 -2.75 40.14 25.86
C ARG A 391 -1.77 40.20 24.68
N ARG A 392 -1.49 39.06 24.03
CA ARG A 392 -0.59 39.04 22.87
C ARG A 392 -1.17 39.71 21.63
N ALA A 393 -2.48 39.60 21.41
CA ALA A 393 -3.13 40.32 20.32
C ALA A 393 -3.05 41.84 20.53
N ASP A 394 -3.25 42.30 21.77
CA ASP A 394 -3.14 43.71 22.14
C ASP A 394 -1.69 44.22 22.04
N GLU A 395 -0.70 43.45 22.51
CA GLU A 395 0.73 43.74 22.39
C GLU A 395 1.16 43.84 20.91
N ALA A 396 0.73 42.90 20.07
CA ALA A 396 1.03 42.92 18.64
C ALA A 396 0.37 44.11 17.94
N ALA A 397 -0.89 44.41 18.28
CA ALA A 397 -1.57 45.58 17.75
C ALA A 397 -0.84 46.88 18.10
N ALA A 398 -0.28 46.98 19.31
CA ALA A 398 0.55 48.10 19.73
C ALA A 398 1.88 48.20 18.96
N SER A 399 2.46 47.07 18.53
CA SER A 399 3.65 47.03 17.68
C SER A 399 3.35 47.12 16.18
N GLY A 400 2.09 47.32 15.78
CA GLY A 400 1.67 47.38 14.38
C GLY A 400 1.53 46.03 13.67
N GLU A 401 1.65 44.92 14.39
CA GLU A 401 1.45 43.56 13.89
C GLU A 401 0.01 43.09 14.16
N LYS A 402 -0.65 42.51 13.15
CA LYS A 402 -2.02 42.01 13.30
C LYS A 402 -2.03 40.50 13.55
N ILE A 403 -2.27 40.10 14.79
CA ILE A 403 -2.52 38.69 15.12
C ILE A 403 -4.03 38.42 15.02
N GLU A 404 -4.44 37.58 14.07
CA GLU A 404 -5.83 37.12 13.98
C GLU A 404 -6.11 36.05 15.03
N LEU A 405 -6.95 36.39 16.00
CA LEU A 405 -7.46 35.43 16.99
C LEU A 405 -8.48 34.49 16.35
N GLY A 406 -8.45 33.23 16.80
CA GLY A 406 -9.40 32.20 16.39
C GLY A 406 -8.79 31.08 15.57
N LEU A 407 -9.33 29.88 15.76
CA LEU A 407 -8.89 28.70 15.02
C LEU A 407 -9.47 28.64 13.61
N SER A 408 -8.71 28.05 12.68
CA SER A 408 -9.20 27.79 11.33
C SER A 408 -10.45 26.91 11.33
N ARG A 409 -11.33 27.09 10.33
CA ARG A 409 -12.54 26.27 10.16
C ARG A 409 -12.22 24.77 10.11
N ALA A 410 -11.12 24.38 9.47
CA ALA A 410 -10.68 22.99 9.39
C ALA A 410 -10.26 22.46 10.76
N THR A 411 -9.53 23.25 11.55
CA THR A 411 -9.10 22.89 12.90
C THR A 411 -10.29 22.72 13.84
N ILE A 412 -11.26 23.64 13.80
CA ILE A 412 -12.48 23.55 14.62
C ILE A 412 -13.26 22.27 14.29
N ARG A 413 -13.43 21.95 12.99
CA ARG A 413 -14.11 20.71 12.58
C ARG A 413 -13.36 19.46 13.05
N ARG A 414 -12.03 19.47 13.00
CA ARG A 414 -11.20 18.37 13.52
C ARG A 414 -11.41 18.20 15.02
N HIS A 415 -11.36 19.29 15.79
CA HIS A 415 -11.62 19.25 17.23
C HIS A 415 -13.02 18.71 17.54
N LEU A 416 -14.08 19.23 16.92
CA LEU A 416 -15.44 18.70 17.15
C LEU A 416 -15.59 17.23 16.75
N GLY A 417 -14.84 16.74 15.76
CA GLY A 417 -14.77 15.32 15.42
C GLY A 417 -14.05 14.48 16.47
N ASN A 418 -12.93 14.96 17.00
CA ASN A 418 -12.19 14.31 18.08
C ASN A 418 -13.03 14.22 19.37
N LEU A 419 -13.81 15.27 19.68
CA LEU A 419 -14.74 15.24 20.80
C LEU A 419 -15.83 14.18 20.60
N ASP A 420 -16.39 14.06 19.39
CA ASP A 420 -17.37 13.01 19.06
C ASP A 420 -16.80 11.59 19.26
N HIS A 421 -15.52 11.37 18.93
CA HIS A 421 -14.85 10.09 19.21
C HIS A 421 -14.77 9.80 20.71
N PHE A 422 -14.39 10.79 21.52
CA PHE A 422 -14.33 10.65 22.97
C PHE A 422 -15.71 10.38 23.59
N LEU A 423 -16.74 11.10 23.16
CA LEU A 423 -18.10 10.90 23.68
C LEU A 423 -18.68 9.53 23.31
N LYS A 424 -18.39 9.02 22.10
CA LYS A 424 -18.76 7.67 21.69
C LYS A 424 -18.09 6.62 22.57
N HIS A 425 -16.82 6.84 22.94
CA HIS A 425 -16.10 5.98 23.87
C HIS A 425 -16.75 5.98 25.26
N LEU A 426 -17.10 7.14 25.80
CA LEU A 426 -17.78 7.24 27.10
C LEU A 426 -19.13 6.49 27.10
N ARG A 427 -19.93 6.67 26.04
CA ARG A 427 -21.22 5.96 25.89
C ARG A 427 -21.04 4.45 25.75
N ALA A 428 -20.02 4.00 25.03
CA ALA A 428 -19.70 2.58 24.90
C ALA A 428 -19.20 1.98 26.22
N SER A 429 -18.53 2.79 27.06
CA SER A 429 -18.01 2.39 28.37
C SER A 429 -19.03 2.52 29.50
N HIS A 430 -20.32 2.50 29.17
CA HIS A 430 -21.45 2.54 30.11
C HIS A 430 -21.64 3.84 30.92
N PHE A 431 -21.00 4.94 30.53
CA PHE A 431 -21.17 6.23 31.21
C PHE A 431 -22.41 7.01 30.74
N THR A 432 -23.00 7.79 31.65
CA THR A 432 -24.08 8.73 31.34
C THR A 432 -23.51 9.94 30.63
N VAL A 433 -23.90 10.11 29.37
CA VAL A 433 -23.61 11.31 28.57
C VAL A 433 -24.91 11.72 27.89
N PRO A 434 -25.47 12.90 28.22
CA PRO A 434 -26.66 13.41 27.56
C PRO A 434 -26.54 13.46 26.03
N GLU A 435 -27.68 13.47 25.34
CA GLU A 435 -27.71 13.69 23.90
C GLU A 435 -27.66 15.19 23.60
N TRP A 436 -26.75 15.57 22.70
CA TRP A 436 -26.60 16.91 22.18
C TRP A 436 -26.10 16.86 20.74
N THR A 437 -26.19 17.98 20.03
CA THR A 437 -25.92 18.05 18.58
C THR A 437 -24.74 18.96 18.26
N PHE A 438 -24.00 18.59 17.21
CA PHE A 438 -22.98 19.44 16.59
C PHE A 438 -23.52 20.24 15.40
N GLU A 439 -24.80 20.08 15.09
CA GLU A 439 -25.49 20.86 14.07
C GLU A 439 -25.53 22.34 14.46
N GLY A 440 -25.34 23.24 13.49
CA GLY A 440 -25.15 24.67 13.75
C GLY A 440 -23.78 25.08 14.31
N LEU A 441 -23.11 24.24 15.12
CA LEU A 441 -21.79 24.55 15.69
C LEU A 441 -20.63 24.28 14.72
N ARG A 442 -20.79 23.32 13.81
CA ARG A 442 -19.76 22.97 12.81
C ARG A 442 -19.68 24.05 11.72
N PRO A 443 -18.51 24.69 11.52
CA PRO A 443 -18.32 25.60 10.39
C PRO A 443 -18.60 24.91 9.05
N LYS A 444 -19.11 25.66 8.06
CA LYS A 444 -19.29 25.17 6.69
C LYS A 444 -17.98 24.53 6.20
N LYS A 445 -18.09 23.33 5.63
CA LYS A 445 -16.94 22.60 5.11
C LYS A 445 -16.31 23.44 3.98
N PRO A 446 -15.00 23.70 4.00
CA PRO A 446 -14.37 24.41 2.90
C PRO A 446 -14.56 23.62 1.59
N PRO A 447 -14.89 24.29 0.48
CA PRO A 447 -15.04 23.65 -0.83
C PRO A 447 -13.79 22.85 -1.22
N LYS A 448 -14.00 21.72 -1.89
CA LYS A 448 -12.90 20.86 -2.36
C LYS A 448 -12.02 21.66 -3.32
N GLY A 449 -10.77 21.88 -2.96
CA GLY A 449 -9.77 22.54 -3.81
C GLY A 449 -9.33 23.92 -3.34
N GLU A 450 -10.05 24.57 -2.42
CA GLU A 450 -9.69 25.91 -1.92
C GLU A 450 -8.31 25.92 -1.25
N VAL A 451 -8.02 24.92 -0.40
CA VAL A 451 -6.69 24.70 0.19
C VAL A 451 -5.62 24.40 -0.87
N ARG A 452 -6.00 23.76 -1.99
CA ARG A 452 -5.08 23.46 -3.10
C ARG A 452 -4.76 24.72 -3.90
N LEU A 453 -5.65 25.71 -3.92
CA LEU A 453 -5.50 26.99 -4.59
C LEU A 453 -4.74 28.01 -3.71
N GLN A 454 -4.82 27.89 -2.39
CA GLN A 454 -4.03 28.70 -1.45
C GLN A 454 -2.52 28.40 -1.52
N GLN A 455 -2.14 27.21 -1.96
CA GLN A 455 -0.73 26.85 -2.15
C GLN A 455 -0.27 27.28 -3.54
N VAL A 456 0.49 28.37 -3.61
CA VAL A 456 1.25 28.72 -4.81
C VAL A 456 2.21 27.57 -5.10
N LYS A 457 2.08 26.96 -6.27
CA LYS A 457 3.01 25.93 -6.73
C LYS A 457 4.03 26.62 -7.62
N PRO A 458 5.28 26.77 -7.15
CA PRO A 458 6.32 27.41 -7.95
C PRO A 458 6.53 26.60 -9.23
N LYS A 459 6.70 27.29 -10.35
CA LYS A 459 7.02 26.67 -11.64
C LYS A 459 8.52 26.31 -11.67
N PRO A 460 8.97 25.44 -12.59
CA PRO A 460 10.39 25.11 -12.71
C PRO A 460 11.30 26.34 -12.82
N GLU A 461 10.83 27.39 -13.49
CA GLU A 461 11.55 28.66 -13.66
C GLU A 461 11.71 29.42 -12.34
N ASP A 462 10.73 29.32 -11.43
CA ASP A 462 10.76 29.93 -10.11
C ASP A 462 11.69 29.16 -9.15
N ILE A 463 11.87 27.85 -9.38
CA ILE A 463 12.69 26.96 -8.54
C ILE A 463 14.16 26.98 -8.98
N ARG A 464 14.45 27.11 -10.28
CA ARG A 464 15.83 27.07 -10.81
C ARG A 464 16.81 27.99 -10.06
N PRO A 465 16.49 29.27 -9.79
CA PRO A 465 17.40 30.16 -9.07
C PRO A 465 17.75 29.69 -7.65
N LEU A 466 16.90 28.86 -7.03
CA LEU A 466 17.20 28.28 -5.72
C LEU A 466 18.46 27.40 -5.77
N PHE A 467 18.75 26.76 -6.90
CA PHE A 467 19.91 25.91 -7.07
C PHE A 467 21.17 26.67 -7.51
N ASP A 468 21.06 27.98 -7.78
CA ASP A 468 22.20 28.85 -8.11
C ASP A 468 22.85 29.46 -6.85
N ILE A 469 22.20 29.37 -5.68
CA ILE A 469 22.73 29.93 -4.43
C ILE A 469 23.99 29.16 -3.96
N PRO A 470 24.91 29.81 -3.22
CA PRO A 470 26.16 29.21 -2.71
C PRO A 470 25.97 27.87 -1.97
N PHE A 471 24.79 27.65 -1.39
CA PHE A 471 24.45 26.40 -0.74
C PHE A 471 24.59 25.17 -1.67
N PHE A 472 24.31 25.32 -2.97
CA PHE A 472 24.40 24.25 -3.97
C PHE A 472 25.63 24.35 -4.87
N THR A 473 26.13 25.57 -5.10
CA THR A 473 27.23 25.86 -6.03
C THR A 473 28.60 25.95 -5.36
N GLY A 474 28.65 26.07 -4.03
CA GLY A 474 29.88 26.18 -3.24
C GLY A 474 29.83 27.36 -2.28
N ARG A 475 30.18 27.12 -1.01
CA ARG A 475 30.17 28.10 0.06
C ARG A 475 31.48 28.12 0.84
N ARG A 476 31.79 29.25 1.48
CA ARG A 476 33.02 29.43 2.26
C ARG A 476 33.14 28.48 3.45
N SER A 477 32.05 28.30 4.20
CA SER A 477 32.03 27.51 5.43
C SER A 477 30.62 26.96 5.72
N VAL A 478 30.51 26.06 6.71
CA VAL A 478 29.20 25.51 7.11
C VAL A 478 28.29 26.57 7.71
N ASP A 479 28.86 27.48 8.49
CA ASP A 479 28.14 28.49 9.27
C ASP A 479 27.71 29.71 8.44
N GLU A 480 28.26 29.85 7.23
CA GLU A 480 28.00 31.00 6.35
C GLU A 480 27.46 30.53 4.98
N PRO A 481 26.23 29.99 4.94
CA PRO A 481 25.62 29.43 3.73
C PRO A 481 25.38 30.42 2.59
N ALA A 482 25.41 31.73 2.89
CA ALA A 482 25.14 32.79 1.92
C ALA A 482 26.39 33.28 1.18
N ILE A 483 27.60 32.92 1.63
CA ILE A 483 28.86 33.43 1.07
C ILE A 483 29.44 32.37 0.13
N ALA A 484 29.64 32.76 -1.13
CA ALA A 484 30.26 31.90 -2.14
C ALA A 484 31.68 31.48 -1.73
N GLY A 485 32.04 30.24 -2.07
CA GLY A 485 33.37 29.68 -1.85
C GLY A 485 33.50 28.31 -2.51
N ASP A 486 34.63 27.64 -2.28
CA ASP A 486 34.98 26.45 -3.08
C ASP A 486 34.48 25.13 -2.48
N LEU A 487 33.79 25.16 -1.33
CA LEU A 487 33.37 23.95 -0.60
C LEU A 487 31.87 23.68 -0.74
N VAL A 488 31.52 22.48 -1.19
CA VAL A 488 30.13 21.98 -1.27
C VAL A 488 29.88 20.97 -0.15
N PHE A 489 28.82 21.20 0.64
CA PHE A 489 28.48 20.35 1.78
C PHE A 489 27.23 19.51 1.51
N HIS A 490 27.43 18.21 1.30
CA HIS A 490 26.39 17.22 1.03
C HIS A 490 25.57 16.82 2.28
N SER A 491 24.85 17.79 2.85
CA SER A 491 23.99 17.60 4.03
C SER A 491 22.53 17.30 3.65
N ALA A 492 21.68 17.00 4.63
CA ALA A 492 20.24 16.81 4.40
C ALA A 492 19.62 18.02 3.67
N ASN A 493 20.04 19.24 3.99
CA ASN A 493 19.55 20.45 3.34
C ASN A 493 20.02 20.61 1.89
N TYR A 494 21.05 19.87 1.46
CA TYR A 494 21.49 19.81 0.07
C TYR A 494 20.62 18.82 -0.71
N TYR A 495 20.45 17.60 -0.20
CA TYR A 495 19.70 16.55 -0.90
C TYR A 495 18.19 16.75 -0.88
N LEU A 496 17.61 17.19 0.23
CA LEU A 496 16.15 17.26 0.39
C LEU A 496 15.47 18.19 -0.63
N PRO A 497 15.97 19.42 -0.90
CA PRO A 497 15.37 20.29 -1.92
C PRO A 497 15.40 19.66 -3.32
N MET A 498 16.50 18.99 -3.70
CA MET A 498 16.57 18.27 -4.98
C MET A 498 15.52 17.16 -5.04
N LEU A 499 15.46 16.30 -4.00
CA LEU A 499 14.48 15.21 -3.94
C LEU A 499 13.02 15.74 -3.96
N PHE A 500 12.72 16.83 -3.25
CA PHE A 500 11.39 17.44 -3.28
C PHE A 500 11.02 17.94 -4.68
N THR A 501 11.96 18.54 -5.40
CA THR A 501 11.74 19.04 -6.77
C THR A 501 11.46 17.90 -7.75
N TYR A 502 12.24 16.82 -7.71
CA TYR A 502 12.11 15.72 -8.67
C TYR A 502 10.92 14.79 -8.36
N LEU A 503 10.76 14.40 -7.10
CA LEU A 503 9.88 13.29 -6.72
C LEU A 503 8.58 13.77 -6.07
N GLY A 504 8.59 14.93 -5.40
CA GLY A 504 7.40 15.57 -4.83
C GLY A 504 6.75 14.80 -3.67
N SER A 505 7.52 13.97 -2.96
CA SER A 505 7.09 13.26 -1.75
C SER A 505 6.98 14.22 -0.56
N ARG A 506 6.33 13.79 0.54
CA ARG A 506 6.20 14.63 1.74
C ARG A 506 7.53 14.75 2.48
N ARG A 507 7.71 15.85 3.22
CA ARG A 507 8.93 16.07 4.03
C ARG A 507 9.31 14.91 4.95
N LYS A 508 8.34 14.35 5.69
CA LYS A 508 8.57 13.19 6.58
C LYS A 508 9.04 11.94 5.81
N GLU A 509 8.71 11.82 4.52
CA GLU A 509 9.07 10.66 3.68
C GLU A 509 10.55 10.74 3.25
N PHE A 510 11.06 11.90 2.83
CA PHE A 510 12.48 12.03 2.48
C PHE A 510 13.42 12.25 3.66
N ALA A 511 12.99 12.97 4.69
CA ALA A 511 13.86 13.20 5.86
C ALA A 511 14.13 11.91 6.66
N GLY A 512 13.33 10.86 6.48
CA GLY A 512 13.53 9.54 7.07
C GLY A 512 14.09 8.49 6.10
N LEU A 513 14.47 8.89 4.89
CA LEU A 513 15.00 7.97 3.88
C LEU A 513 16.40 7.50 4.29
N MET A 514 16.58 6.18 4.36
CA MET A 514 17.87 5.59 4.71
C MET A 514 18.71 5.35 3.44
N VAL A 515 20.04 5.38 3.57
CA VAL A 515 20.95 5.22 2.43
C VAL A 515 20.76 3.86 1.73
N ASP A 516 20.40 2.81 2.48
CA ASP A 516 20.12 1.46 1.96
C ASP A 516 18.77 1.34 1.22
N GLU A 517 17.91 2.36 1.31
CA GLU A 517 16.66 2.44 0.54
C GLU A 517 16.88 2.99 -0.87
N ASN A 518 18.03 3.63 -1.13
CA ASN A 518 18.46 4.02 -2.48
C ASN A 518 19.09 2.81 -3.18
N ARG A 519 18.31 2.12 -4.02
CA ARG A 519 18.89 1.19 -5.00
C ARG A 519 19.49 2.03 -6.11
N ALA A 520 20.82 2.06 -6.19
CA ALA A 520 21.51 2.60 -7.36
C ALA A 520 21.12 1.75 -8.58
N GLU A 521 20.19 2.23 -9.39
CA GLU A 521 20.14 1.83 -10.79
C GLU A 521 21.46 2.32 -11.40
N ARG A 522 22.28 1.36 -11.80
CA ARG A 522 23.53 1.60 -12.51
C ARG A 522 23.16 2.28 -13.83
N TRP A 523 23.20 3.61 -13.86
CA TRP A 523 23.07 4.36 -15.10
C TRP A 523 24.22 3.92 -16.00
N PRO A 524 23.98 3.42 -17.22
CA PRO A 524 25.08 3.15 -18.14
C PRO A 524 25.75 4.49 -18.41
N LEU A 525 26.95 4.68 -17.85
CA LEU A 525 27.91 5.62 -18.39
C LEU A 525 28.08 5.21 -19.85
N VAL A 526 27.53 6.02 -20.75
CA VAL A 526 27.88 5.95 -22.16
C VAL A 526 29.35 6.32 -22.18
N ASP A 527 30.22 5.33 -22.36
CA ASP A 527 31.61 5.55 -22.74
C ASP A 527 31.56 6.33 -24.06
N SER A 528 31.75 7.64 -23.95
CA SER A 528 32.12 8.49 -25.07
C SER A 528 33.60 8.27 -25.33
N ASP A 529 33.92 7.09 -25.86
CA ASP A 529 35.18 6.84 -26.54
C ASP A 529 34.94 5.79 -27.62
N GLN A 530 35.66 5.91 -28.74
CA GLN A 530 35.39 5.35 -30.09
C GLN A 530 34.40 6.21 -30.90
N GLY A 531 34.81 7.05 -31.85
CA GLY A 531 36.08 7.21 -32.52
C GLY A 531 35.83 7.90 -33.85
N LYS A 532 36.92 8.39 -34.45
CA LYS A 532 37.00 8.80 -35.86
C LYS A 532 36.37 7.81 -36.83
#